data_AF-A0A962UQB9-F1
#
_entry.id   AF-A0A962UQB9-F1
#
_cell.length_a   1.000
_cell.length_b   1.000
_cell.length_c   1.000
_cell.angle_alpha   90.00
_cell.angle_beta   90.00
_cell.angle_gamma   90.00
#
_symmetry.space_group_name_H-M   'P 1'
#
loop_
_entity.id
_entity.type
_entity.pdbx_description
1 polymer ?
#
loop_
_entity_poly.entity_id
_entity_poly.type
_entity_poly.pdbx_seq_one_letter_code
_entity_poly.pdbx_strand_id
1 'polypeptide(L)'
;VFRPPSLDGHLGLVRLDGPAGSEQRVVEFLQTAASAADARELQIREVRLDERRHWWVRFDDGLTLSLGRENVGYRLAQFFRVYPSLVAQPARRPERIDMRYAHGFAVRWREPAAQGTAAHEVKMQEKV
;
A
#
# COMPACT_ATOMS: atom_id res chain seq x y z
N VAL A 1 11.63 -1.34 -26.40
CA VAL A 1 11.42 -1.21 -24.93
C VAL A 1 12.59 -0.45 -24.35
N PHE A 2 12.35 0.67 -23.68
CA PHE A 2 13.38 1.48 -23.01
C PHE A 2 13.78 0.82 -21.70
N ARG A 3 15.08 0.69 -21.43
CA ARG A 3 15.62 0.31 -20.11
C ARG A 3 16.78 1.25 -19.81
N PRO A 4 16.70 2.09 -18.76
CA PRO A 4 17.80 2.97 -18.42
C PRO A 4 19.01 2.13 -17.96
N PRO A 5 20.24 2.58 -18.25
CA PRO A 5 21.46 1.85 -17.89
C PRO A 5 21.71 1.80 -16.38
N SER A 6 21.11 2.71 -15.59
CA SER A 6 21.07 2.65 -14.13
C SER A 6 19.80 3.34 -13.59
N LEU A 7 19.35 2.90 -12.41
CA LEU A 7 18.31 3.55 -11.61
C LEU A 7 18.90 4.29 -10.39
N ASP A 8 20.23 4.32 -10.26
CA ASP A 8 20.94 5.02 -9.20
C ASP A 8 20.61 6.52 -9.30
N GLY A 9 20.12 7.11 -8.22
CA GLY A 9 19.61 8.48 -8.19
C GLY A 9 18.10 8.63 -8.51
N HIS A 10 17.41 7.55 -8.88
CA HIS A 10 15.98 7.52 -9.17
C HIS A 10 15.14 6.76 -8.14
N LEU A 11 15.64 6.64 -6.90
CA LEU A 11 14.98 5.94 -5.78
C LEU A 11 13.60 6.51 -5.41
N GLY A 12 13.25 7.70 -5.92
CA GLY A 12 11.96 8.35 -5.72
C GLY A 12 10.87 7.97 -6.73
N LEU A 13 11.20 7.25 -7.82
CA LEU A 13 10.23 6.96 -8.88
C LEU A 13 9.15 5.95 -8.43
N VAL A 14 7.95 6.13 -8.98
CA VAL A 14 6.86 5.18 -8.82
C VAL A 14 7.14 3.93 -9.66
N ARG A 15 7.11 2.75 -9.03
CA ARG A 15 7.21 1.48 -9.74
C ARG A 15 5.87 1.16 -10.41
N LEU A 16 5.91 0.91 -11.72
CA LEU A 16 4.74 0.49 -12.50
C LEU A 16 4.93 -0.96 -12.95
N ASP A 17 3.99 -1.84 -12.61
CA ASP A 17 3.99 -3.26 -12.99
C ASP A 17 2.68 -3.63 -13.70
N GLY A 18 2.77 -4.43 -14.75
CA GLY A 18 1.64 -4.77 -15.61
C GLY A 18 1.97 -5.88 -16.61
N PRO A 19 0.98 -6.69 -17.05
CA PRO A 19 1.18 -7.60 -18.17
C PRO A 19 1.56 -6.83 -19.45
N ALA A 20 2.22 -7.51 -20.39
CA ALA A 20 2.58 -6.91 -21.67
C ALA A 20 1.36 -6.31 -22.38
N GLY A 21 1.49 -5.08 -22.90
CA GLY A 21 0.39 -4.35 -23.53
C GLY A 21 -0.49 -3.55 -22.56
N SER A 22 -0.21 -3.54 -21.25
CA SER A 22 -0.93 -2.70 -20.27
C SER A 22 -0.18 -1.43 -19.86
N GLU A 23 0.92 -1.08 -20.53
CA GLU A 23 1.82 0.01 -20.15
C GLU A 23 1.06 1.34 -20.03
N GLN A 24 0.31 1.70 -21.08
CA GLN A 24 -0.48 2.93 -21.11
C GLN A 24 -1.53 2.93 -19.99
N ARG A 25 -2.22 1.81 -19.78
CA ARG A 25 -3.28 1.68 -18.77
C ARG A 25 -2.74 1.91 -17.35
N VAL A 26 -1.57 1.38 -17.04
CA VAL A 26 -0.93 1.54 -15.72
C VAL A 26 -0.47 2.98 -15.50
N VAL A 27 0.04 3.65 -16.54
CA VAL A 27 0.40 5.08 -16.47
C VAL A 27 -0.84 5.97 -16.26
N GLU A 28 -1.90 5.77 -17.04
CA GLU A 28 -3.15 6.53 -16.90
C GLU A 28 -3.77 6.38 -15.51
N PHE A 29 -3.74 5.15 -14.97
CA PHE A 29 -4.18 4.90 -13.61
C PHE A 29 -3.35 5.67 -12.59
N LEU A 30 -2.00 5.64 -12.69
CA LEU A 30 -1.13 6.39 -11.80
C LEU A 30 -1.46 7.89 -11.86
N GLN A 31 -1.56 8.46 -13.05
CA GLN A 31 -1.87 9.89 -13.23
C GLN A 31 -3.19 10.28 -12.56
N THR A 32 -4.21 9.44 -12.68
CA THR A 32 -5.51 9.65 -12.03
C THR A 32 -5.42 9.54 -10.51
N ALA A 33 -4.65 8.57 -10.00
CA ALA A 33 -4.53 8.30 -8.58
C ALA A 33 -3.63 9.29 -7.84
N ALA A 34 -2.55 9.77 -8.49
CA ALA A 34 -1.54 10.62 -7.89
C ALA A 34 -2.13 11.93 -7.36
N SER A 35 -2.88 12.66 -8.17
CA SER A 35 -3.49 13.94 -7.77
C SER A 35 -4.40 13.81 -6.54
N ALA A 36 -5.14 12.70 -6.44
CA ALA A 36 -6.04 12.46 -5.30
C ALA A 36 -5.30 11.97 -4.05
N ALA A 37 -4.17 11.28 -4.23
CA ALA A 37 -3.27 10.85 -3.16
C ALA A 37 -2.50 12.04 -2.56
N ASP A 38 -1.92 12.90 -3.40
CA ASP A 38 -1.18 14.08 -2.98
C ASP A 38 -2.03 15.03 -2.13
N ALA A 39 -3.31 15.22 -2.50
CA ALA A 39 -4.27 16.01 -1.72
C ALA A 39 -4.56 15.46 -0.31
N ARG A 40 -4.07 14.25 0.02
CA ARG A 40 -4.21 13.57 1.32
C ARG A 40 -2.87 13.20 1.94
N GLU A 41 -1.79 13.80 1.44
CA GLU A 41 -0.41 13.55 1.90
C GLU A 41 -0.02 12.06 1.77
N LEU A 42 -0.63 11.34 0.82
CA LEU A 42 -0.27 9.97 0.48
C LEU A 42 0.66 9.99 -0.71
N GLN A 43 1.81 9.31 -0.62
CA GLN A 43 2.74 9.19 -1.74
C GLN A 43 2.71 7.77 -2.31
N ILE A 44 2.32 7.66 -3.59
CA ILE A 44 2.28 6.37 -4.27
C ILE A 44 3.71 5.93 -4.61
N ARG A 45 4.10 4.73 -4.18
CA ARG A 45 5.39 4.11 -4.53
C ARG A 45 5.28 3.03 -5.58
N GLU A 46 4.09 2.46 -5.72
CA GLU A 46 3.87 1.39 -6.69
C GLU A 46 2.42 1.34 -7.14
N VAL A 47 2.24 1.11 -8.44
CA VAL A 47 0.98 0.70 -9.05
C VAL A 47 1.23 -0.60 -9.78
N ARG A 48 0.41 -1.60 -9.50
CA ARG A 48 0.52 -2.92 -10.10
C ARG A 48 -0.82 -3.40 -10.65
N LEU A 49 -0.83 -3.79 -11.91
CA LEU A 49 -1.89 -4.55 -12.55
C LEU A 49 -1.39 -6.00 -12.73
N ASP A 50 -1.93 -6.96 -11.99
CA ASP A 50 -1.49 -8.35 -12.19
C ASP A 50 -2.12 -9.02 -13.42
N GLU A 51 -1.68 -10.23 -13.75
CA GLU A 51 -2.21 -11.03 -14.88
C GLU A 51 -3.73 -11.31 -14.76
N ARG A 52 -4.26 -11.31 -13.54
CA ARG A 52 -5.70 -11.52 -13.25
C ARG A 52 -6.49 -10.20 -13.31
N ARG A 53 -5.85 -9.12 -13.79
CA ARG A 53 -6.37 -7.75 -13.86
C ARG A 53 -6.68 -7.14 -12.49
N HIS A 54 -6.07 -7.63 -11.42
CA HIS A 54 -6.23 -7.06 -10.08
C HIS A 54 -5.30 -5.85 -9.93
N TRP A 55 -5.88 -4.72 -9.55
CA TRP A 55 -5.15 -3.49 -9.25
C TRP A 55 -4.72 -3.39 -7.79
N TRP A 56 -3.44 -3.13 -7.61
CA TRP A 56 -2.80 -2.86 -6.33
C TRP A 56 -2.11 -1.50 -6.35
N VAL A 57 -2.19 -0.79 -5.23
CA VAL A 57 -1.43 0.46 -5.01
C VAL A 57 -0.69 0.33 -3.70
N ARG A 58 0.61 0.66 -3.69
CA ARG A 58 1.41 0.71 -2.47
C ARG A 58 1.86 2.14 -2.22
N PHE A 59 1.71 2.59 -0.99
CA PHE A 59 2.14 3.91 -0.54
C PHE A 59 3.51 3.84 0.16
N ASP A 60 4.11 4.98 0.36
CA ASP A 60 5.44 5.12 0.98
C ASP A 60 5.48 4.77 2.46
N ASP A 61 4.38 5.03 3.17
CA ASP A 61 4.20 4.70 4.57
C ASP A 61 4.06 3.18 4.83
N GLY A 62 3.95 2.37 3.77
CA GLY A 62 3.77 0.92 3.82
C GLY A 62 2.32 0.45 3.64
N LEU A 63 1.34 1.35 3.53
CA LEU A 63 -0.04 0.98 3.24
C LEU A 63 -0.16 0.31 1.87
N THR A 64 -0.92 -0.78 1.80
CA THR A 64 -1.29 -1.45 0.56
C THR A 64 -2.78 -1.37 0.30
N LEU A 65 -3.18 -0.93 -0.88
CA LEU A 65 -4.57 -0.86 -1.32
C LEU A 65 -4.84 -1.95 -2.36
N SER A 66 -5.88 -2.76 -2.12
CA SER A 66 -6.43 -3.74 -3.06
C SER A 66 -7.72 -3.19 -3.66
N LEU A 67 -7.75 -2.97 -4.98
CA LEU A 67 -8.92 -2.45 -5.69
C LEU A 67 -9.69 -3.56 -6.43
N GLY A 68 -9.05 -4.71 -6.67
CA GLY A 68 -9.61 -5.76 -7.52
C GLY A 68 -9.59 -5.36 -9.00
N ARG A 69 -10.48 -5.97 -9.79
CA ARG A 69 -10.49 -5.82 -11.26
C ARG A 69 -11.67 -5.00 -11.82
N GLU A 70 -12.71 -4.79 -11.02
CA GLU A 70 -13.98 -4.17 -11.41
C GLU A 70 -14.21 -2.89 -10.62
N ASN A 71 -14.88 -1.91 -11.24
CA ASN A 71 -15.24 -0.63 -10.61
C ASN A 71 -14.03 0.09 -9.96
N VAL A 72 -12.85 -0.07 -10.56
CA VAL A 72 -11.56 0.35 -9.97
C VAL A 72 -11.55 1.84 -9.64
N GLY A 73 -12.00 2.70 -10.55
CA GLY A 73 -12.09 4.15 -10.32
C GLY A 73 -13.06 4.51 -9.19
N TYR A 74 -14.24 3.88 -9.16
CA TYR A 74 -15.20 4.06 -8.06
C TYR A 74 -14.62 3.63 -6.71
N ARG A 75 -13.94 2.48 -6.66
CA ARG A 75 -13.31 1.95 -5.45
C ARG A 75 -12.15 2.83 -4.97
N LEU A 76 -11.36 3.37 -5.89
CA LEU A 76 -10.30 4.33 -5.59
C LEU A 76 -10.88 5.62 -5.00
N ALA A 77 -11.94 6.16 -5.59
CA ALA A 77 -12.63 7.34 -5.06
C ALA A 77 -13.24 7.08 -3.68
N GLN A 78 -13.83 5.90 -3.47
CA GLN A 78 -14.34 5.49 -2.16
C GLN A 78 -13.23 5.37 -1.12
N PHE A 79 -12.07 4.81 -1.48
CA PHE A 79 -10.90 4.75 -0.60
C PHE A 79 -10.51 6.15 -0.14
N PHE A 80 -10.32 7.09 -1.07
CA PHE A 80 -9.95 8.46 -0.74
C PHE A 80 -11.01 9.19 0.11
N ARG A 81 -12.28 8.83 -0.03
CA ARG A 81 -13.36 9.36 0.83
C ARG A 81 -13.25 8.85 2.27
N VAL A 82 -12.94 7.57 2.49
CA VAL A 82 -12.95 6.96 3.83
C VAL A 82 -11.60 7.03 4.55
N TYR A 83 -10.50 7.20 3.81
CA TYR A 83 -9.15 7.17 4.35
C TYR A 83 -8.91 8.12 5.53
N PRO A 84 -9.33 9.42 5.50
CA PRO A 84 -9.12 10.33 6.62
C PRO A 84 -9.71 9.81 7.94
N SER A 85 -10.90 9.21 7.88
CA SER A 85 -11.57 8.63 9.05
C SER A 85 -10.85 7.40 9.59
N LEU A 86 -10.18 6.63 8.72
CA LEU A 86 -9.42 5.43 9.13
C LEU A 86 -8.13 5.78 9.87
N VAL A 87 -7.50 6.90 9.52
CA VAL A 87 -6.22 7.34 10.11
C VAL A 87 -6.37 8.38 11.21
N ALA A 88 -7.60 8.80 11.51
CA ALA A 88 -7.92 9.76 12.56
C ALA A 88 -7.46 9.33 13.96
N GLN A 89 -7.25 8.02 14.19
CA GLN A 89 -6.69 7.49 15.42
C GLN A 89 -5.20 7.14 15.22
N PRO A 90 -4.24 7.91 15.78
CA PRO A 90 -2.81 7.69 15.56
C PRO A 90 -2.31 6.28 15.91
N ALA A 91 -2.89 5.67 16.94
CA ALA A 91 -2.52 4.34 17.43
C ALA A 91 -2.91 3.20 16.47
N ARG A 92 -3.76 3.46 15.48
CA ARG A 92 -4.26 2.44 14.53
C ARG A 92 -3.89 2.84 13.11
N ARG A 93 -2.79 2.28 12.61
CA ARG A 93 -2.36 2.48 11.21
C ARG A 93 -2.82 1.30 10.35
N PRO A 94 -3.50 1.55 9.23
CA PRO A 94 -3.82 0.48 8.29
C PRO A 94 -2.53 -0.05 7.65
N GLU A 95 -2.41 -1.37 7.57
CA GLU A 95 -1.39 -2.07 6.79
C GLU A 95 -1.92 -2.35 5.38
N ARG A 96 -3.17 -2.79 5.29
CA ARG A 96 -3.84 -3.10 4.03
C ARG A 96 -5.31 -2.71 4.07
N ILE A 97 -5.79 -2.12 2.98
CA ILE A 97 -7.21 -1.83 2.78
C ILE A 97 -7.68 -2.56 1.52
N ASP A 98 -8.73 -3.35 1.64
CA ASP A 98 -9.31 -4.12 0.53
C ASP A 98 -10.69 -3.59 0.16
N MET A 99 -10.76 -2.96 -1.01
CA MET A 99 -11.96 -2.27 -1.53
C MET A 99 -12.83 -3.18 -2.40
N ARG A 100 -12.55 -4.48 -2.46
CA ARG A 100 -13.24 -5.41 -3.38
C ARG A 100 -14.72 -5.64 -3.09
N TYR A 101 -15.21 -5.22 -1.92
CA TYR A 101 -16.59 -5.46 -1.49
C TYR A 101 -17.54 -4.36 -1.97
N ALA A 102 -18.71 -4.74 -2.47
CA ALA A 102 -19.65 -3.79 -3.08
C ALA A 102 -20.19 -2.74 -2.10
N HIS A 103 -20.43 -3.14 -0.84
CA HIS A 103 -21.03 -2.31 0.20
C HIS A 103 -20.08 -1.98 1.35
N GLY A 104 -18.77 -2.15 1.15
CA GLY A 104 -17.81 -1.94 2.24
C GLY A 104 -16.37 -2.15 1.81
N PHE A 105 -15.50 -2.33 2.81
CA PHE A 105 -14.08 -2.63 2.63
C PHE A 105 -13.57 -3.35 3.88
N ALA A 106 -12.48 -4.09 3.72
CA ALA A 106 -11.79 -4.73 4.84
C ALA A 106 -10.50 -3.96 5.16
N VAL A 107 -10.16 -3.86 6.44
CA VAL A 107 -8.91 -3.22 6.90
C VAL A 107 -8.11 -4.23 7.70
N ARG A 108 -6.88 -4.45 7.27
CA ARG A 108 -5.84 -5.07 8.09
C ARG A 108 -5.07 -3.96 8.79
N TRP A 109 -5.03 -4.01 10.10
CA TRP A 109 -4.29 -3.06 10.93
C TRP A 109 -2.86 -3.57 11.12
N ARG A 110 -1.90 -2.66 11.25
CA ARG A 110 -0.56 -3.02 11.71
C ARG A 110 -0.67 -3.52 13.15
N GLU A 111 -0.01 -4.62 13.45
CA GLU A 111 0.18 -5.04 14.84
C GLU A 111 0.95 -3.93 15.56
N PRO A 112 0.56 -3.51 16.77
CA PRO A 112 1.43 -2.70 17.59
C PRO A 112 2.75 -3.43 17.70
N ALA A 113 3.88 -2.73 17.49
CA ALA A 113 5.18 -3.34 17.72
C ALA A 113 5.17 -3.89 19.14
N ALA A 114 5.09 -5.22 19.28
CA ALA A 114 5.29 -5.87 20.55
C ALA A 114 6.67 -5.41 21.00
N GLN A 115 6.71 -4.61 22.05
CA GLN A 115 7.97 -4.23 22.67
C GLN A 115 8.73 -5.53 22.93
N GLY A 116 9.98 -5.57 22.44
CA GLY A 116 10.75 -6.78 22.29
C GLY A 116 10.66 -7.69 23.50
N THR A 117 10.44 -8.96 23.21
CA THR A 117 10.93 -10.14 23.93
C THR A 117 12.01 -9.79 24.97
N ALA A 118 11.60 -9.65 26.23
CA ALA A 118 12.51 -9.86 27.35
C ALA A 118 12.76 -11.37 27.46
N ALA A 119 13.73 -11.86 26.70
CA ALA A 119 14.30 -13.19 26.91
C ALA A 119 15.66 -13.03 27.61
N HIS A 120 15.66 -13.23 28.93
CA HIS A 120 16.69 -14.02 29.58
C HIS A 120 16.16 -14.58 30.90
N GLU A 121 15.91 -15.88 30.90
CA GLU A 121 15.87 -16.71 32.10
C GLU A 121 17.10 -16.42 32.96
N VAL A 122 16.89 -15.92 34.19
CA VAL A 122 17.86 -16.08 35.26
C VAL A 122 17.63 -17.46 35.84
N LYS A 123 18.28 -18.49 35.27
CA LYS A 123 18.45 -19.76 35.97
C LYS A 123 19.68 -19.65 36.86
N MET A 124 19.38 -19.36 38.12
CA MET A 124 20.28 -19.26 39.26
C MET A 124 21.06 -20.58 39.45
N GLN A 125 22.39 -20.51 39.34
CA GLN A 125 23.32 -21.43 39.99
C GLN A 125 24.28 -20.61 40.85
N GLU A 126 24.23 -20.83 42.17
CA GLU A 126 25.34 -20.94 43.13
C GLU A 126 24.73 -20.88 44.54
N LYS A 127 24.74 -21.98 45.31
CA LYS A 127 25.85 -22.49 46.13
C LYS A 127 26.00 -21.73 47.45
N VAL A 128 25.39 -22.26 48.52
CA VAL A 128 25.95 -22.40 49.88
C VAL A 128 25.34 -23.64 50.51
#